data_AF-A0A401QLS0-F1
#
_entry.id   AF-A0A401QLS0-F1
#
_cell.length_a   1.000
_cell.length_b   1.000
_cell.length_c   1.000
_cell.angle_alpha   90.00
_cell.angle_beta   90.00
_cell.angle_gamma   90.00
#
_symmetry.space_group_name_H-M   'P 1'
#
loop_
_entity.id
_entity.type
_entity.pdbx_description
1 polymer ?
#
loop_
_entity_poly.entity_id
_entity_poly.type
_entity_poly.pdbx_seq_one_letter_code
_entity_poly.pdbx_strand_id
1 'polypeptide(L)'
;MWSLRDTMMLLGIWVLVACGQRTTQAPPQWEKVAVRLSGYPRKHNEGRVEVRYEGEWGTICDDDFKLENAVVLCRMMGFTTATGWTHSAKYGKGA
;
A
#
# COMPACT_ATOMS: atom_id res chain seq x y z
N MET A 1 23.52 -4.41 -16.01
CA MET A 1 23.34 -4.83 -14.62
C MET A 1 23.08 -3.61 -13.76
N TRP A 2 21.86 -3.08 -13.87
CA TRP A 2 21.23 -2.04 -13.04
C TRP A 2 19.73 -2.30 -13.25
N SER A 3 18.98 -2.57 -12.19
CA SER A 3 17.54 -2.87 -12.29
C SER A 3 16.72 -1.61 -12.06
N LEU A 4 15.55 -1.51 -12.68
CA LEU A 4 14.58 -0.45 -12.37
C LEU A 4 14.03 -0.55 -10.93
N ARG A 5 14.38 -1.62 -10.20
CA ARG A 5 14.15 -1.78 -8.76
C ARG A 5 15.08 -0.90 -7.91
N ASP A 6 16.26 -0.56 -8.42
CA ASP A 6 17.38 -0.09 -7.60
C ASP A 6 17.37 1.44 -7.39
N THR A 7 16.87 2.22 -8.36
CA THR A 7 16.71 3.69 -8.23
C THR A 7 15.60 4.08 -7.25
N MET A 8 14.51 3.32 -7.19
CA MET A 8 13.37 3.58 -6.29
C MET A 8 13.70 3.44 -4.80
N MET A 9 14.78 2.74 -4.42
CA MET A 9 15.14 2.55 -3.01
C MET A 9 15.87 3.74 -2.37
N LEU A 10 16.39 4.67 -3.18
CA LEU A 10 17.40 5.64 -2.73
C LEU A 10 16.85 6.81 -1.91
N LEU A 11 15.57 7.17 -2.05
CA LEU A 11 14.93 8.19 -1.21
C LEU A 11 14.36 7.60 0.10
N GLY A 12 14.04 6.30 0.13
CA GLY A 12 13.52 5.62 1.32
C GLY A 12 12.15 6.10 1.80
N ILE A 13 11.45 6.86 0.96
CA ILE A 13 10.06 7.29 1.15
C ILE A 13 9.14 6.20 0.59
N TRP A 14 8.00 5.96 1.23
CA TRP A 14 7.06 4.92 0.81
C TRP A 14 5.62 5.45 0.87
N VAL A 15 4.77 4.91 0.00
CA VAL A 15 3.33 5.21 0.01
C VAL A 15 2.68 4.74 1.31
N LEU A 16 2.08 5.70 2.02
CA LEU A 16 1.16 5.46 3.12
C LEU A 16 -0.27 5.75 2.67
N VAL A 17 -1.23 4.94 3.11
CA VAL A 17 -2.65 5.14 2.84
C VAL A 17 -3.43 5.10 4.14
N ALA A 18 -4.45 5.97 4.24
CA ALA A 18 -5.51 5.91 5.22
C ALA A 18 -6.82 5.50 4.53
N CYS A 19 -7.50 4.49 5.08
CA CYS A 19 -8.78 3.98 4.61
C CYS A 19 -9.94 4.44 5.49
N GLY A 20 -11.13 4.51 4.89
CA GLY A 20 -12.39 4.85 5.57
C GLY A 20 -12.99 3.68 6.33
N GLN A 21 -14.31 3.53 6.23
CA GLN A 21 -15.04 2.42 6.87
C GLN A 21 -14.76 1.09 6.16
N ARG A 22 -14.85 -0.03 6.90
CA ARG A 22 -14.86 -1.36 6.29
C ARG A 22 -16.12 -1.52 5.43
N THR A 23 -16.02 -2.28 4.33
CA THR A 23 -17.22 -2.79 3.64
C THR A 23 -17.68 -4.10 4.28
N THR A 24 -18.96 -4.43 4.12
CA THR A 24 -19.53 -5.74 4.45
C THR A 24 -19.39 -6.76 3.31
N GLN A 25 -18.95 -6.30 2.13
CA GLN A 25 -18.65 -7.16 1.00
C GLN A 25 -17.31 -7.86 1.19
N ALA A 26 -17.21 -9.13 0.80
CA ALA A 26 -15.92 -9.82 0.73
C ALA A 26 -14.98 -9.09 -0.26
N PRO A 27 -13.67 -8.96 0.04
CA PRO A 27 -12.73 -8.37 -0.88
C PRO A 27 -12.64 -9.21 -2.17
N PRO A 28 -12.36 -8.58 -3.33
CA PRO A 28 -12.33 -9.28 -4.61
C PRO A 28 -11.17 -10.29 -4.65
N GLN A 29 -11.52 -11.57 -4.66
CA GLN A 29 -10.58 -12.68 -4.76
C GLN A 29 -9.89 -12.73 -6.13
N TRP A 30 -8.60 -12.45 -6.12
CA TRP A 30 -7.63 -12.96 -7.10
C TRP A 30 -6.87 -14.12 -6.45
N GLU A 31 -5.93 -14.72 -7.18
CA GLU A 31 -5.06 -15.77 -6.63
C GLU A 31 -3.62 -15.27 -6.39
N LYS A 32 -3.16 -14.35 -7.24
CA LYS A 32 -1.81 -13.75 -7.16
C LYS A 32 -1.73 -12.52 -6.22
N VAL A 33 -2.85 -11.88 -5.90
CA VAL A 33 -3.05 -10.69 -4.99
C VAL A 33 -4.08 -10.69 -3.60
N ALA A 34 -3.06 -9.92 -2.96
CA ALA A 34 -2.73 -9.29 -1.65
C ALA A 34 -2.27 -7.84 -1.73
N VAL A 35 -2.95 -6.99 -0.94
CA VAL A 35 -2.53 -5.67 -0.50
C VAL A 35 -2.62 -5.71 1.04
N ARG A 36 -1.67 -5.11 1.75
CA ARG A 36 -1.73 -4.99 3.21
C ARG A 36 -1.24 -3.63 3.69
N LEU A 37 -1.68 -3.26 4.88
CA LEU A 37 -1.12 -2.15 5.66
C LEU A 37 -0.06 -2.70 6.61
N SER A 38 1.15 -2.16 6.53
CA SER A 38 2.34 -2.60 7.26
C SER A 38 2.98 -1.49 8.09
N GLY A 39 3.82 -1.92 9.04
CA GLY A 39 4.66 -1.05 9.88
C GLY A 39 4.19 -0.89 11.32
N TYR A 40 4.78 0.07 12.03
CA TYR A 40 4.58 0.32 13.45
C TYR A 40 4.30 1.81 13.74
N PRO A 41 3.40 2.16 14.69
CA PRO A 41 2.48 1.27 15.39
C PRO A 41 1.40 0.72 14.45
N ARG A 42 0.99 -0.55 14.63
CA ARG A 42 -0.06 -1.14 13.79
C ARG A 42 -1.39 -0.44 14.03
N LYS A 43 -1.95 0.18 12.97
CA LYS A 43 -3.35 0.62 12.93
C LYS A 43 -4.16 -0.32 12.04
N HIS A 44 -5.48 -0.28 12.19
CA HIS A 44 -6.38 -1.17 11.46
C HIS A 44 -6.77 -0.64 10.06
N ASN A 45 -6.59 0.66 9.80
CA ASN A 45 -7.01 1.36 8.59
C ASN A 45 -5.96 2.39 8.07
N GLU A 46 -4.76 2.46 8.63
CA GLU A 46 -3.69 3.35 8.16
C GLU A 46 -2.33 2.63 8.28
N GLY A 47 -1.44 2.79 7.30
CA GLY A 47 -0.10 2.20 7.31
C GLY A 47 0.65 2.38 6.00
N ARG A 48 1.85 1.81 5.90
CA ARG A 48 2.57 1.67 4.63
C ARG A 48 1.86 0.63 3.78
N VAL A 49 1.65 0.91 2.50
CA VAL A 49 1.09 -0.07 1.57
C VAL A 49 2.17 -1.01 1.09
N GLU A 50 1.92 -2.30 1.25
CA GLU A 50 2.66 -3.37 0.60
C GLU A 50 1.70 -4.19 -0.28
N VAL A 51 2.16 -4.56 -1.47
CA VAL A 51 1.42 -5.33 -2.47
C VAL A 51 2.19 -6.64 -2.70
N ARG A 52 1.47 -7.75 -2.79
CA ARG A 52 2.04 -9.03 -3.23
C ARG A 52 1.73 -9.26 -4.69
N TYR A 53 2.74 -9.61 -5.48
CA TYR A 53 2.59 -10.07 -6.86
C TYR A 53 3.45 -11.32 -7.06
N GLU A 54 2.83 -12.38 -7.60
CA GLU A 54 3.48 -13.68 -7.88
C GLU A 54 4.23 -14.32 -6.69
N GLY A 55 3.80 -14.00 -5.47
CA GLY A 55 4.33 -14.55 -4.21
C GLY A 55 5.13 -13.53 -3.41
N GLU A 56 5.87 -12.66 -4.10
CA GLU A 56 6.74 -11.65 -3.49
C GLU A 56 5.97 -10.41 -3.03
N TRP A 57 6.33 -9.86 -1.88
CA TRP A 57 5.81 -8.60 -1.36
C TRP A 57 6.75 -7.45 -1.72
N GLY A 58 6.19 -6.32 -2.12
CA GLY A 58 6.93 -5.08 -2.36
C GLY A 58 6.12 -3.84 -1.97
N THR A 59 6.81 -2.71 -1.85
CA THR A 59 6.21 -1.39 -1.63
C THR A 59 5.82 -0.71 -2.94
N ILE A 60 4.92 0.28 -2.85
CA ILE A 60 4.57 1.15 -3.98
C ILE A 60 5.42 2.43 -3.90
N CYS A 61 5.92 2.88 -5.06
CA CYS A 61 6.53 4.21 -5.22
C CYS A 61 5.47 5.31 -5.13
N ASP A 62 5.88 6.48 -4.64
CA ASP A 62 5.11 7.71 -4.54
C ASP A 62 5.05 8.52 -5.84
N ASP A 63 5.93 8.25 -6.81
CA ASP A 63 5.88 8.83 -8.17
C ASP A 63 4.52 8.56 -8.83
N ASP A 64 3.86 9.64 -9.29
CA ASP A 64 2.52 9.67 -9.88
C ASP A 64 1.38 9.05 -9.04
N PHE A 65 1.63 8.67 -7.79
CA PHE A 65 0.63 8.08 -6.89
C PHE A 65 -0.42 9.11 -6.47
N LYS A 66 -1.71 8.78 -6.62
CA LYS A 66 -2.85 9.68 -6.37
C LYS A 66 -3.91 9.04 -5.47
N LEU A 67 -4.91 9.82 -5.06
CA LEU A 67 -5.94 9.36 -4.13
C LEU A 67 -6.78 8.23 -4.72
N GLU A 68 -6.94 8.19 -6.04
CA GLU A 68 -7.63 7.15 -6.80
C GLU A 68 -6.94 5.79 -6.64
N ASN A 69 -5.59 5.76 -6.65
CA ASN A 69 -4.81 4.56 -6.37
C ASN A 69 -5.07 4.07 -4.93
N ALA A 70 -5.07 4.99 -3.96
CA ALA A 70 -5.40 4.68 -2.57
C ALA A 70 -6.82 4.11 -2.41
N VAL A 71 -7.82 4.64 -3.14
CA VAL A 71 -9.20 4.14 -3.14
C VAL A 71 -9.26 2.69 -3.63
N VAL A 72 -8.54 2.35 -4.70
CA VAL A 72 -8.44 0.96 -5.21
C VAL A 72 -7.82 0.04 -4.16
N LEU A 73 -6.69 0.44 -3.56
CA LEU A 73 -5.98 -0.35 -2.55
C LEU A 73 -6.83 -0.57 -1.29
N CYS A 74 -7.53 0.46 -0.80
CA CYS A 74 -8.48 0.34 0.30
C CYS A 74 -9.63 -0.63 -0.03
N ARG A 75 -10.18 -0.60 -1.25
CA ARG A 75 -11.22 -1.55 -1.69
C ARG A 75 -10.72 -2.99 -1.77
N MET A 76 -9.50 -3.22 -2.25
CA MET A 76 -8.85 -4.54 -2.23
C MET A 76 -8.65 -5.08 -0.81
N MET A 77 -8.52 -4.20 0.19
CA MET A 77 -8.40 -4.56 1.62
C MET A 77 -9.74 -4.60 2.38
N GLY A 78 -10.89 -4.48 1.69
CA GLY A 78 -12.20 -4.52 2.34
C GLY A 78 -12.63 -3.22 3.02
N PHE A 79 -12.24 -2.06 2.49
CA PHE A 79 -12.76 -0.74 2.88
C PHE A 79 -13.56 -0.08 1.75
N THR A 80 -14.45 0.85 2.08
CA THR A 80 -15.31 1.52 1.09
C THR A 80 -14.55 2.52 0.21
N THR A 81 -13.57 3.21 0.79
CA THR A 81 -12.77 4.28 0.16
C THR A 81 -11.44 4.50 0.90
N ALA A 82 -10.52 5.23 0.29
CA ALA A 82 -9.47 5.94 1.01
C ALA A 82 -10.01 7.24 1.62
N THR A 83 -9.39 7.69 2.71
CA THR A 83 -9.57 9.01 3.34
C THR A 83 -8.34 9.89 3.19
N GLY A 84 -7.21 9.34 2.76
CA GLY A 84 -6.00 10.09 2.40
C GLY A 84 -4.84 9.19 2.00
N TRP A 85 -3.80 9.80 1.46
CA TRP A 85 -2.49 9.17 1.22
C TRP A 85 -1.38 10.16 1.55
N THR A 86 -0.16 9.68 1.75
CA THR A 86 1.03 10.54 1.91
C THR A 86 2.31 9.75 1.62
N HIS A 87 3.34 10.45 1.17
CA HIS A 87 4.69 9.92 0.98
C HIS A 87 5.50 10.09 2.27
N SER A 88 5.74 9.02 3.05
CA SER A 88 6.47 9.16 4.32
C SER A 88 7.02 7.86 4.90
N ALA A 89 8.18 7.94 5.57
CA ALA A 89 8.77 6.84 6.32
C ALA A 89 8.14 6.62 7.72
N LYS A 90 7.02 7.29 8.07
CA LYS A 90 6.32 7.24 9.38
C LYS A 90 6.10 5.84 9.95
N TYR A 91 5.85 4.84 9.08
CA TYR A 91 5.60 3.44 9.47
C TYR A 91 6.85 2.53 9.33
N GLY A 92 8.03 3.12 9.21
CA GLY A 92 9.29 2.44 8.92
C GLY A 92 9.48 2.15 7.43
N LYS A 93 10.60 1.49 7.09
CA LYS A 93 10.88 1.05 5.72
C LYS A 93 10.13 -0.23 5.35
N GLY A 94 9.95 -0.44 4.04
CA GLY A 94 9.63 -1.76 3.51
C GLY A 94 10.77 -2.77 3.72
N ALA A 95 10.48 -4.03 3.43
CA ALA A 95 11.48 -5.08 3.21
C ALA A 95 11.74 -5.20 1.70
#